data_AF-A0A7K2PAD8-F1
#
_entry.id   AF-A0A7K2PAD8-F1
#
_cell.length_a   1.000
_cell.length_b   1.000
_cell.length_c   1.000
_cell.angle_alpha   90.00
_cell.angle_beta   90.00
_cell.angle_gamma   90.00
#
_symmetry.space_group_name_H-M   'P 1'
#
loop_
_entity.id
_entity.type
_entity.pdbx_description
1 polymer ?
#
loop_
_entity_poly.entity_id
_entity_poly.type
_entity_poly.pdbx_seq_one_letter_code
_entity_poly.pdbx_strand_id
1 'polypeptide(L)'
;DLAADQGAESLATEDHHLTVVRHRAMRSVAPALRLTDLGQAVEQLRVVKDEEEISCLRIGAEIADQALGELLESILVGRTERHLALELERRLVDHGADGPAFPTSVGTGPNSGRRGHRPTDRRVEEGDFLSVCLGATYRGYRCEIGRTFVIGTSPADWQIELYDLVFSAQRAGREALAPGAACRDVDRAARQPLDSAGYAEHLPALTGHGVGLEIDEDPQLAPAAMGKLDACVPVTVEPGVHLPGRGGVRIDDTLVVRPEADGGPELLTITTKELLAL
;
A
#
# COMPACT_ATOMS: atom_id res chain seq x y z
N ASP A 1 35.89 9.56 14.51
CA ASP A 1 37.25 9.11 14.18
C ASP A 1 37.50 9.20 12.69
N LEU A 2 36.98 8.31 11.84
CA LEU A 2 37.21 8.36 10.38
C LEU A 2 36.98 9.75 9.74
N ALA A 3 35.86 10.43 10.02
CA ALA A 3 35.58 11.75 9.45
C ALA A 3 36.62 12.81 9.87
N ALA A 4 37.06 12.77 11.14
CA ALA A 4 38.07 13.69 11.66
C ALA A 4 39.46 13.36 11.09
N ASP A 5 39.79 12.07 10.98
CA ASP A 5 41.06 11.59 10.40
C ASP A 5 41.17 11.93 8.91
N GLN A 6 40.05 12.01 8.20
CA GLN A 6 39.96 12.47 6.81
C GLN A 6 39.92 14.01 6.69
N GLY A 7 40.03 14.76 7.80
CA GLY A 7 40.03 16.21 7.81
C GLY A 7 38.68 16.85 7.46
N ALA A 8 37.56 16.14 7.65
CA ALA A 8 36.24 16.69 7.39
C ALA A 8 35.89 17.76 8.44
N GLU A 9 35.47 18.94 7.96
CA GLU A 9 35.00 20.04 8.83
C GLU A 9 33.51 19.91 9.19
N SER A 10 32.75 19.19 8.36
CA SER A 10 31.33 18.93 8.60
C SER A 10 30.91 17.53 8.17
N LEU A 11 29.86 17.03 8.82
CA LEU A 11 29.21 15.76 8.53
C LEU A 11 27.71 15.97 8.44
N ALA A 12 27.14 15.64 7.29
CA ALA A 12 25.69 15.65 7.12
C ALA A 12 25.07 14.39 7.75
N THR A 13 23.93 14.55 8.40
CA THR A 13 23.20 13.48 9.09
C THR A 13 21.73 13.46 8.69
N GLU A 14 21.13 12.27 8.67
CA GLU A 14 19.68 12.11 8.55
C GLU A 14 19.05 12.38 9.92
N ASP A 15 18.80 13.66 10.22
CA ASP A 15 18.41 14.10 11.57
C ASP A 15 17.10 13.44 12.03
N HIS A 16 16.20 13.12 11.10
CA HIS A 16 14.95 12.43 11.37
C HIS A 16 15.13 10.95 11.78
N HIS A 17 16.29 10.34 11.53
CA HIS A 17 16.67 9.02 12.03
C HIS A 17 17.69 9.08 13.19
N LEU A 18 18.31 10.24 13.43
CA LEU A 18 19.34 10.41 14.46
C LEU A 18 18.73 10.66 15.84
N THR A 19 18.77 9.63 16.70
CA THR A 19 18.30 9.78 18.09
C THR A 19 19.16 10.79 18.87
N VAL A 20 18.55 11.48 19.84
CA VAL A 20 19.25 12.44 20.73
C VAL A 20 20.45 11.80 21.43
N VAL A 21 20.36 10.52 21.80
CA VAL A 21 21.46 9.78 22.43
C VAL A 21 22.64 9.62 21.47
N ARG A 22 22.38 9.21 20.21
CA ARG A 22 23.42 9.09 19.19
C ARG A 22 24.04 10.45 18.84
N HIS A 23 23.22 11.48 18.68
CA HIS A 23 23.71 12.85 18.46
C HIS A 23 24.66 13.30 19.58
N ARG A 24 24.31 13.09 20.85
CA ARG A 24 25.18 13.42 22.00
C ARG A 24 26.49 12.62 21.99
N ALA A 25 26.43 11.32 21.68
CA ALA A 25 27.62 10.48 21.57
C ALA A 25 28.55 10.98 20.45
N MET A 26 28.01 11.31 19.28
CA MET A 26 28.79 11.87 18.16
C MET A 26 29.47 13.19 18.55
N ARG A 27 28.74 14.09 19.21
CA ARG A 27 29.30 15.36 19.70
C ARG A 27 30.41 15.18 20.75
N SER A 28 30.34 14.13 21.58
CA SER A 28 31.40 13.86 22.58
C SER A 28 32.72 13.37 21.96
N VAL A 29 32.66 12.59 20.88
CA VAL A 29 33.85 12.01 20.23
C VAL A 29 34.45 12.97 19.20
N ALA A 30 33.62 13.76 18.52
CA ALA A 30 34.05 14.72 17.51
C ALA A 30 33.46 16.12 17.75
N PRO A 31 33.85 16.81 18.84
CA PRO A 31 33.26 18.09 19.23
C PRO A 31 33.50 19.22 18.21
N ALA A 32 34.62 19.15 17.46
CA ALA A 32 34.97 20.11 16.43
C ALA A 32 34.20 19.91 15.11
N LEU A 33 33.57 18.74 14.92
CA LEU A 33 32.85 18.43 13.68
C LEU A 33 31.48 19.12 13.68
N ARG A 34 31.20 19.88 12.62
CA ARG A 34 29.89 20.50 12.44
C ARG A 34 28.91 19.47 11.86
N LEU A 35 27.92 19.07 12.67
CA LEU A 35 26.79 18.27 12.18
C LEU A 35 25.78 19.17 11.47
N THR A 36 25.33 18.75 10.30
CA THR A 36 24.33 19.45 9.48
C THR A 36 23.23 18.48 9.04
N ASP A 37 22.00 18.94 8.93
CA ASP A 37 20.92 18.11 8.39
C ASP A 37 21.12 17.85 6.89
N LEU A 38 20.94 16.59 6.47
CA LEU A 38 20.94 16.16 5.08
C LEU A 38 19.64 16.53 4.34
N GLY A 39 18.60 16.98 5.05
CA GLY A 39 17.42 17.60 4.45
C GLY A 39 16.58 16.62 3.62
N GLN A 40 16.51 15.36 4.06
CA GLN A 40 15.82 14.26 3.39
C GLN A 40 16.29 13.97 1.95
N ALA A 41 17.57 14.23 1.64
CA ALA A 41 18.09 13.98 0.29
C ALA A 41 18.05 12.50 -0.11
N VAL A 42 18.15 11.58 0.87
CA VAL A 42 18.07 10.13 0.62
C VAL A 42 16.66 9.73 0.23
N GLU A 43 15.65 10.23 0.93
CA GLU A 43 14.23 9.99 0.62
C GLU A 43 13.88 10.54 -0.76
N GLN A 44 14.35 11.75 -1.08
CA GLN A 44 14.14 12.37 -2.41
C GLN A 44 14.74 11.53 -3.55
N LEU A 45 15.90 10.91 -3.34
CA LEU A 45 16.49 9.98 -4.32
C LEU A 45 15.70 8.67 -4.42
N ARG A 46 15.16 8.18 -3.30
CA ARG A 46 14.34 6.95 -3.23
C ARG A 46 12.94 7.10 -3.83
N VAL A 47 12.43 8.32 -4.06
CA VAL A 47 11.08 8.51 -4.63
C VAL A 47 10.99 7.92 -6.04
N VAL A 48 11.97 8.23 -6.89
CA VAL A 48 12.05 7.76 -8.29
C VAL A 48 12.91 6.50 -8.32
N LYS A 49 12.33 5.39 -8.75
CA LYS A 49 12.99 4.10 -8.75
C LYS A 49 13.71 3.87 -10.07
N ASP A 50 14.83 3.16 -10.02
CA ASP A 50 15.41 2.53 -11.21
C ASP A 50 14.68 1.23 -11.60
N GLU A 51 15.05 0.64 -12.73
CA GLU A 51 14.38 -0.58 -13.23
C GLU A 51 14.70 -1.83 -12.42
N GLU A 52 15.82 -1.89 -11.69
CA GLU A 52 16.13 -3.00 -10.79
C GLU A 52 15.25 -2.96 -9.54
N GLU A 53 15.04 -1.76 -8.98
CA GLU A 53 14.12 -1.52 -7.88
C GLU A 53 12.67 -1.84 -8.28
N ILE A 54 12.22 -1.37 -9.45
CA ILE A 54 10.89 -1.69 -9.98
C ILE A 54 10.74 -3.20 -10.23
N SER A 55 11.79 -3.87 -10.71
CA SER A 55 11.79 -5.33 -10.88
C SER A 55 11.58 -6.06 -9.55
N CYS A 56 12.21 -5.60 -8.47
CA CYS A 56 11.99 -6.17 -7.14
C CYS A 56 10.55 -5.98 -6.66
N LEU A 57 9.96 -4.79 -6.87
CA LEU A 57 8.55 -4.52 -6.55
C LEU A 57 7.60 -5.41 -7.37
N ARG A 58 7.88 -5.61 -8.65
CA ARG A 58 7.07 -6.47 -9.53
C ARG A 58 7.07 -7.92 -9.05
N ILE A 59 8.25 -8.46 -8.70
CA ILE A 59 8.36 -9.81 -8.14
C ILE A 59 7.61 -9.90 -6.80
N GLY A 60 7.73 -8.89 -5.93
CA GLY A 60 6.95 -8.84 -4.69
C GLY A 60 5.44 -8.89 -4.94
N ALA A 61 4.95 -8.15 -5.95
CA ALA A 61 3.54 -8.11 -6.29
C ALA A 61 3.06 -9.47 -6.84
N GLU A 62 3.84 -10.09 -7.72
CA GLU A 62 3.58 -11.44 -8.24
C GLU A 62 3.49 -12.48 -7.11
N ILE A 63 4.36 -12.41 -6.10
CA ILE A 63 4.32 -13.29 -4.92
C ILE A 63 3.02 -13.07 -4.13
N ALA A 64 2.63 -11.82 -3.90
CA ALA A 64 1.39 -11.49 -3.20
C ALA A 64 0.14 -11.97 -3.96
N ASP A 65 0.14 -11.81 -5.30
CA ASP A 65 -0.91 -12.30 -6.19
C ASP A 65 -1.02 -13.83 -6.15
N GLN A 66 0.11 -14.56 -6.20
CA GLN A 66 0.12 -16.03 -6.11
C GLN A 66 -0.40 -16.51 -4.76
N ALA A 67 0.09 -15.93 -3.66
CA ALA A 67 -0.35 -16.28 -2.31
C ALA A 67 -1.86 -16.05 -2.12
N LEU A 68 -2.38 -14.93 -2.63
CA LEU A 68 -3.81 -14.62 -2.60
C LEU A 68 -4.60 -15.58 -3.50
N GLY A 69 -4.18 -15.79 -4.74
CA GLY A 69 -4.86 -16.66 -5.70
C GLY A 69 -5.06 -18.08 -5.17
N GLU A 70 -3.99 -18.68 -4.63
CA GLU A 70 -4.10 -20.00 -4.02
C GLU A 70 -5.03 -20.01 -2.81
N LEU A 71 -5.17 -18.89 -2.06
CA LEU A 71 -6.02 -18.87 -0.86
C LEU A 71 -7.49 -18.98 -1.29
N LEU A 72 -7.84 -18.30 -2.37
CA LEU A 72 -9.19 -18.28 -2.93
C LEU A 72 -9.62 -19.65 -3.48
N GLU A 73 -8.68 -20.55 -3.77
CA GLU A 73 -8.97 -21.95 -4.13
C GLU A 73 -9.32 -22.84 -2.93
N SER A 74 -9.12 -22.35 -1.70
CA SER A 74 -9.37 -23.10 -0.47
C SER A 74 -10.77 -22.86 0.10
N ILE A 75 -11.23 -23.75 0.98
CA ILE A 75 -12.49 -23.55 1.71
C ILE A 75 -12.28 -22.44 2.76
N LEU A 76 -12.97 -21.31 2.58
CA LEU A 76 -12.85 -20.13 3.45
C LEU A 76 -13.84 -20.15 4.62
N VAL A 77 -15.06 -20.63 4.38
CA VAL A 77 -16.16 -20.64 5.36
C VAL A 77 -15.77 -21.35 6.65
N GLY A 78 -16.09 -20.73 7.78
CA GLY A 78 -15.81 -21.25 9.11
C GLY A 78 -14.38 -21.02 9.60
N ARG A 79 -13.44 -20.56 8.76
CA ARG A 79 -12.08 -20.20 9.18
C ARG A 79 -12.08 -18.82 9.82
N THR A 80 -11.18 -18.59 10.78
CA THR A 80 -11.06 -17.27 11.41
C THR A 80 -10.22 -16.33 10.57
N GLU A 81 -10.47 -15.03 10.67
CA GLU A 81 -9.64 -13.99 10.05
C GLU A 81 -8.15 -14.20 10.36
N ARG A 82 -7.80 -14.48 11.63
CA ARG A 82 -6.42 -14.72 12.04
C ARG A 82 -5.78 -15.94 11.37
N HIS A 83 -6.55 -17.01 11.17
CA HIS A 83 -6.04 -18.20 10.50
C HIS A 83 -5.72 -17.87 9.03
N LEU A 84 -6.64 -17.18 8.33
CA LEU A 84 -6.43 -16.78 6.94
C LEU A 84 -5.21 -15.85 6.79
N ALA A 85 -5.05 -14.89 7.71
CA ALA A 85 -3.90 -13.99 7.69
C ALA A 85 -2.57 -14.75 7.85
N LEU A 86 -2.46 -15.66 8.84
CA LEU A 86 -1.26 -16.47 9.05
C LEU A 86 -0.95 -17.41 7.88
N GLU A 87 -1.98 -17.94 7.23
CA GLU A 87 -1.79 -18.77 6.05
C GLU A 87 -1.24 -17.96 4.88
N LEU A 88 -1.76 -16.75 4.63
CA LEU A 88 -1.23 -15.86 3.60
C LEU A 88 0.23 -15.49 3.87
N GLU A 89 0.57 -15.13 5.10
CA GLU A 89 1.95 -14.82 5.49
C GLU A 89 2.90 -15.99 5.23
N ARG A 90 2.46 -17.22 5.53
CA ARG A 90 3.22 -18.42 5.19
C ARG A 90 3.39 -18.57 3.68
N ARG A 91 2.31 -18.41 2.90
CA ARG A 91 2.35 -18.57 1.44
C ARG A 91 3.26 -17.55 0.77
N LEU A 92 3.31 -16.31 1.28
CA LEU A 92 4.29 -15.32 0.82
C LEU A 92 5.72 -15.87 0.92
N VAL A 93 6.07 -16.48 2.04
CA VAL A 93 7.40 -17.09 2.24
C VAL A 93 7.59 -18.32 1.35
N ASP A 94 6.57 -19.16 1.21
CA ASP A 94 6.62 -20.35 0.34
C ASP A 94 6.86 -19.96 -1.14
N HIS A 95 6.38 -18.78 -1.58
CA HIS A 95 6.61 -18.19 -2.91
C HIS A 95 7.89 -17.35 -3.03
N GLY A 96 8.69 -17.25 -1.96
CA GLY A 96 10.03 -16.64 -1.99
C GLY A 96 10.11 -15.20 -1.51
N ALA A 97 9.10 -14.68 -0.81
CA ALA A 97 9.24 -13.43 -0.06
C ALA A 97 10.15 -13.62 1.15
N ASP A 98 10.89 -12.57 1.53
CA ASP A 98 11.61 -12.49 2.80
C ASP A 98 10.64 -12.52 4.00
N GLY A 99 9.38 -12.15 3.76
CA GLY A 99 8.29 -12.13 4.73
C GLY A 99 7.21 -11.14 4.32
N PRO A 100 6.18 -10.96 5.17
CA PRO A 100 5.15 -9.97 4.91
C PRO A 100 5.70 -8.54 5.07
N ALA A 101 5.27 -7.62 4.21
CA ALA A 101 5.64 -6.20 4.27
C ALA A 101 5.10 -5.50 5.53
N PHE A 102 3.96 -5.97 6.02
CA PHE A 102 3.25 -5.55 7.23
C PHE A 102 2.34 -6.69 7.71
N PRO A 103 1.81 -6.66 8.94
CA PRO A 103 0.89 -7.70 9.41
C PRO A 103 -0.33 -7.84 8.49
N THR A 104 -0.53 -9.02 7.92
CA THR A 104 -1.58 -9.24 6.91
C THR A 104 -2.97 -8.93 7.50
N SER A 105 -3.77 -8.15 6.77
CA SER A 105 -5.11 -7.76 7.18
C SER A 105 -6.14 -8.62 6.48
N VAL A 106 -6.99 -9.29 7.27
CA VAL A 106 -8.14 -10.04 6.80
C VAL A 106 -9.34 -9.63 7.63
N GLY A 107 -10.38 -9.11 6.98
CA GLY A 107 -11.62 -8.67 7.61
C GLY A 107 -12.83 -9.30 6.93
N THR A 108 -13.70 -9.94 7.70
CA THR A 108 -14.91 -10.59 7.18
C THR A 108 -16.20 -9.97 7.75
N GLY A 109 -17.24 -9.90 6.94
CA GLY A 109 -18.54 -9.32 7.31
C GLY A 109 -18.38 -7.88 7.80
N PRO A 110 -18.82 -7.54 9.03
CA PRO A 110 -18.69 -6.20 9.59
C PRO A 110 -17.26 -5.67 9.75
N ASN A 111 -16.23 -6.50 9.57
CA ASN A 111 -14.83 -6.06 9.61
C ASN A 111 -14.25 -5.75 8.22
N SER A 112 -14.93 -6.16 7.14
CA SER A 112 -14.43 -5.97 5.78
C SER A 112 -14.38 -4.48 5.40
N GLY A 113 -13.51 -4.11 4.48
CA GLY A 113 -13.30 -2.72 4.02
C GLY A 113 -12.59 -1.79 5.01
N ARG A 114 -12.39 -2.18 6.29
CA ARG A 114 -11.82 -1.29 7.30
C ARG A 114 -10.29 -1.13 7.17
N ARG A 115 -9.80 0.08 6.93
CA ARG A 115 -8.35 0.37 6.80
C ARG A 115 -7.61 0.02 8.10
N GLY A 116 -6.49 -0.69 7.98
CA GLY A 116 -5.69 -1.13 9.13
C GLY A 116 -6.38 -2.14 10.06
N HIS A 117 -7.40 -2.87 9.60
CA HIS A 117 -8.06 -3.89 10.41
C HIS A 117 -7.06 -4.96 10.85
N ARG A 118 -7.11 -5.31 12.14
CA ARG A 118 -6.29 -6.39 12.69
C ARG A 118 -7.13 -7.66 12.78
N PRO A 119 -6.70 -8.78 12.15
CA PRO A 119 -7.46 -10.02 12.15
C PRO A 119 -7.88 -10.48 13.55
N THR A 120 -9.14 -10.88 13.67
CA THR A 120 -9.77 -11.33 14.91
C THR A 120 -10.09 -12.84 14.89
N ASP A 121 -10.83 -13.30 15.90
CA ASP A 121 -11.40 -14.65 15.96
C ASP A 121 -12.75 -14.77 15.25
N ARG A 122 -13.24 -13.70 14.59
CA ARG A 122 -14.45 -13.78 13.76
C ARG A 122 -14.22 -14.82 12.66
N ARG A 123 -15.21 -15.68 12.47
CA ARG A 123 -15.22 -16.69 11.41
C ARG A 123 -15.87 -16.12 10.16
N VAL A 124 -15.37 -16.55 9.01
CA VAL A 124 -15.98 -16.25 7.71
C VAL A 124 -17.31 -16.99 7.60
N GLU A 125 -18.37 -16.25 7.27
CA GLU A 125 -19.73 -16.77 7.10
C GLU A 125 -20.20 -16.61 5.65
N GLU A 126 -21.16 -17.42 5.22
CA GLU A 126 -21.78 -17.26 3.90
C GLU A 126 -22.56 -15.93 3.85
N GLY A 127 -22.41 -15.20 2.74
CA GLY A 127 -22.94 -13.85 2.55
C GLY A 127 -21.99 -12.73 2.99
N ASP A 128 -20.90 -13.03 3.71
CA ASP A 128 -19.94 -12.01 4.14
C ASP A 128 -19.17 -11.43 2.94
N PHE A 129 -18.85 -10.13 3.03
CA PHE A 129 -17.66 -9.64 2.35
C PHE A 129 -16.41 -10.18 3.05
N LEU A 130 -15.38 -10.55 2.28
CA LEU A 130 -14.05 -10.87 2.76
C LEU A 130 -13.05 -9.91 2.13
N SER A 131 -12.51 -8.98 2.92
CA SER A 131 -11.42 -8.11 2.48
C SER A 131 -10.09 -8.68 2.96
N VAL A 132 -9.13 -8.74 2.04
CA VAL A 132 -7.74 -9.13 2.30
C VAL A 132 -6.85 -8.00 1.83
N CYS A 133 -5.90 -7.59 2.67
CA CYS A 133 -4.82 -6.68 2.30
C CYS A 133 -3.51 -7.30 2.81
N LEU A 134 -2.62 -7.61 1.87
CA LEU A 134 -1.34 -8.28 2.12
C LEU A 134 -0.25 -7.61 1.29
N GLY A 135 0.98 -7.75 1.75
CA GLY A 135 2.13 -7.23 1.03
C GLY A 135 3.34 -8.15 1.21
N ALA A 136 4.18 -8.23 0.19
CA ALA A 136 5.39 -9.04 0.19
C ALA A 136 6.62 -8.14 0.38
N THR A 137 7.59 -8.62 1.16
CA THR A 137 8.96 -8.08 1.12
C THR A 137 9.80 -8.97 0.23
N TYR A 138 10.44 -8.39 -0.80
CA TYR A 138 11.37 -9.10 -1.67
C TYR A 138 12.64 -8.27 -1.86
N ARG A 139 13.79 -8.81 -1.41
CA ARG A 139 15.10 -8.14 -1.47
C ARG A 139 15.08 -6.74 -0.84
N GLY A 140 14.32 -6.58 0.24
CA GLY A 140 14.15 -5.31 0.94
C GLY A 140 13.06 -4.38 0.38
N TYR A 141 12.54 -4.64 -0.83
CA TYR A 141 11.43 -3.87 -1.41
C TYR A 141 10.08 -4.42 -0.97
N ARG A 142 9.12 -3.52 -0.76
CA ARG A 142 7.79 -3.80 -0.23
C ARG A 142 6.75 -3.30 -1.21
N CYS A 143 5.75 -4.13 -1.46
CA CYS A 143 4.56 -3.77 -2.21
C CYS A 143 3.32 -4.30 -1.48
N GLU A 144 2.14 -3.88 -1.93
CA GLU A 144 0.89 -4.37 -1.38
C GLU A 144 -0.20 -4.54 -2.41
N ILE A 145 -1.17 -5.37 -2.03
CA ILE A 145 -2.41 -5.59 -2.75
C ILE A 145 -3.56 -5.71 -1.76
N GLY A 146 -4.71 -5.15 -2.14
CA GLY A 146 -5.95 -5.23 -1.40
C GLY A 146 -7.09 -5.66 -2.31
N ARG A 147 -7.83 -6.68 -1.89
CA ARG A 147 -9.00 -7.19 -2.62
C ARG A 147 -10.13 -7.50 -1.67
N THR A 148 -11.35 -7.33 -2.17
CA THR A 148 -12.57 -7.71 -1.46
C THR A 148 -13.35 -8.70 -2.32
N PHE A 149 -13.88 -9.74 -1.69
CA PHE A 149 -14.65 -10.81 -2.31
C PHE A 149 -15.98 -10.99 -1.58
N VAL A 150 -16.96 -11.62 -2.22
CA VAL A 150 -18.19 -12.07 -1.55
C VAL A 150 -18.10 -13.58 -1.34
N ILE A 151 -18.42 -14.01 -0.13
CA ILE A 151 -18.50 -15.43 0.22
C ILE A 151 -19.92 -15.93 -0.06
N GLY A 152 -20.06 -17.01 -0.82
CA GLY A 152 -21.32 -17.54 -1.31
C GLY A 152 -21.59 -17.18 -2.78
N THR A 153 -22.55 -17.88 -3.39
CA THR A 153 -22.78 -17.86 -4.85
C THR A 153 -23.57 -16.66 -5.37
N SER A 154 -24.11 -15.81 -4.48
CA SER A 154 -25.03 -14.74 -4.87
C SER A 154 -24.81 -13.49 -4.04
N PRO A 155 -24.05 -12.51 -4.55
CA PRO A 155 -23.87 -11.22 -3.88
C PRO A 155 -25.21 -10.47 -3.79
N ALA A 156 -25.44 -9.82 -2.66
CA ALA A 156 -26.60 -8.95 -2.49
C ALA A 156 -26.46 -7.65 -3.30
N ASP A 157 -27.57 -7.06 -3.72
CA ASP A 157 -27.58 -5.84 -4.56
C ASP A 157 -26.70 -4.71 -3.98
N TRP A 158 -26.78 -4.48 -2.66
CA TRP A 158 -25.96 -3.46 -2.00
C TRP A 158 -24.45 -3.76 -2.02
N GLN A 159 -24.06 -5.04 -2.08
CA GLN A 159 -22.66 -5.45 -2.19
C GLN A 159 -22.14 -5.15 -3.59
N ILE A 160 -22.94 -5.47 -4.61
CA ILE A 160 -22.62 -5.17 -6.01
C ILE A 160 -22.48 -3.66 -6.20
N GLU A 161 -23.48 -2.89 -5.76
CA GLU A 161 -23.49 -1.42 -5.86
C GLU A 161 -22.28 -0.78 -5.16
N LEU A 162 -21.96 -1.22 -3.95
CA LEU A 162 -20.81 -0.69 -3.20
C LEU A 162 -19.49 -1.08 -3.88
N TYR A 163 -19.38 -2.31 -4.38
CA TYR A 163 -18.19 -2.79 -5.06
C TYR A 163 -17.94 -2.02 -6.35
N ASP A 164 -18.95 -1.89 -7.21
CA ASP A 164 -18.86 -1.15 -8.47
C ASP A 164 -18.47 0.30 -8.24
N LEU A 165 -19.01 0.92 -7.19
CA LEU A 165 -18.64 2.27 -6.80
C LEU A 165 -17.15 2.37 -6.41
N VAL A 166 -16.65 1.49 -5.54
CA VAL A 166 -15.23 1.50 -5.14
C VAL A 166 -14.31 1.12 -6.30
N PHE A 167 -14.73 0.21 -7.16
CA PHE A 167 -14.02 -0.14 -8.39
C PHE A 167 -13.91 1.06 -9.34
N SER A 168 -14.99 1.82 -9.51
CA SER A 168 -14.98 3.05 -10.33
C SER A 168 -14.03 4.11 -9.75
N ALA A 169 -14.00 4.26 -8.43
CA ALA A 169 -13.07 5.14 -7.72
C ALA A 169 -11.62 4.71 -7.90
N GLN A 170 -11.32 3.42 -7.74
CA GLN A 170 -9.97 2.87 -7.92
C GLN A 170 -9.49 3.08 -9.35
N ARG A 171 -10.35 2.81 -10.33
CA ARG A 171 -10.07 3.05 -11.73
C ARG A 171 -9.79 4.52 -12.03
N ALA A 172 -10.59 5.44 -11.49
CA ALA A 172 -10.39 6.88 -11.70
C ALA A 172 -9.06 7.37 -11.10
N GLY A 173 -8.70 6.89 -9.90
CA GLY A 173 -7.39 7.18 -9.31
C GLY A 173 -6.24 6.65 -10.16
N ARG A 174 -6.34 5.39 -10.61
CA ARG A 174 -5.36 4.77 -11.51
C ARG A 174 -5.18 5.58 -12.80
N GLU A 175 -6.26 5.93 -13.48
CA GLU A 175 -6.21 6.66 -14.76
C GLU A 175 -5.69 8.09 -14.61
N ALA A 176 -5.71 8.66 -13.40
CA ALA A 176 -5.15 9.98 -13.11
C ALA A 176 -3.63 9.98 -12.87
N LEU A 177 -3.00 8.81 -12.72
CA LEU A 177 -1.55 8.71 -12.55
C LEU A 177 -0.84 9.02 -13.88
N ALA A 178 -0.04 10.08 -13.89
CA ALA A 178 0.81 10.43 -15.02
C ALA A 178 2.00 11.26 -14.54
N PRO A 179 3.15 11.23 -15.22
CA PRO A 179 4.24 12.16 -14.96
C PRO A 179 3.74 13.62 -15.05
N GLY A 180 4.04 14.41 -14.03
CA GLY A 180 3.60 15.78 -13.86
C GLY A 180 2.20 15.96 -13.23
N ALA A 181 1.45 14.89 -12.99
CA ALA A 181 0.18 14.94 -12.28
C ALA A 181 0.40 15.36 -10.81
N ALA A 182 -0.44 16.24 -10.29
CA ALA A 182 -0.35 16.63 -8.88
C ALA A 182 -0.92 15.50 -7.99
N CYS A 183 -0.22 15.15 -6.90
CA CYS A 183 -0.64 14.05 -6.02
C CYS A 183 -2.08 14.25 -5.48
N ARG A 184 -2.45 15.49 -5.15
CA ARG A 184 -3.82 15.86 -4.73
C ARG A 184 -4.89 15.65 -5.80
N ASP A 185 -4.52 15.75 -7.08
CA ASP A 185 -5.46 15.61 -8.19
C ASP A 185 -5.76 14.12 -8.43
N VAL A 186 -4.77 13.25 -8.19
CA VAL A 186 -4.94 11.79 -8.16
C VAL A 186 -5.85 11.36 -7.01
N ASP A 187 -5.62 11.88 -5.79
CA ASP A 187 -6.53 11.65 -4.66
C ASP A 187 -7.94 12.10 -4.98
N ARG A 188 -8.11 13.32 -5.51
CA ARG A 188 -9.42 13.84 -5.89
C ARG A 188 -10.12 12.94 -6.90
N ALA A 189 -9.41 12.42 -7.90
CA ALA A 189 -9.97 11.52 -8.91
C ALA A 189 -10.51 10.23 -8.28
N ALA A 190 -9.78 9.63 -7.34
CA ALA A 190 -10.23 8.44 -6.61
C ALA A 190 -11.37 8.75 -5.62
N ARG A 191 -11.30 9.90 -4.95
CA ARG A 191 -12.21 10.29 -3.87
C ARG A 191 -13.58 10.76 -4.36
N GLN A 192 -13.62 11.47 -5.49
CA GLN A 192 -14.81 12.16 -5.98
C GLN A 192 -16.02 11.23 -6.26
N PRO A 193 -15.86 10.02 -6.84
CA PRO A 193 -16.98 9.10 -7.01
C PRO A 193 -17.62 8.70 -5.68
N LEU A 194 -16.79 8.45 -4.66
CA LEU A 194 -17.26 8.05 -3.33
C LEU A 194 -17.93 9.20 -2.59
N ASP A 195 -17.36 10.40 -2.68
CA ASP A 195 -17.91 11.63 -2.11
C ASP A 195 -19.28 11.96 -2.73
N SER A 196 -19.38 11.90 -4.07
CA SER A 196 -20.62 12.15 -4.81
C SER A 196 -21.74 11.16 -4.48
N ALA A 197 -21.38 9.95 -4.04
CA ALA A 197 -22.32 8.92 -3.57
C ALA A 197 -22.71 9.07 -2.09
N GLY A 198 -22.21 10.10 -1.39
CA GLY A 198 -22.55 10.40 0.00
C GLY A 198 -21.64 9.77 1.05
N TYR A 199 -20.48 9.22 0.66
CA TYR A 199 -19.54 8.55 1.58
C TYR A 199 -18.44 9.47 2.12
N ALA A 200 -18.52 10.79 1.91
CA ALA A 200 -17.50 11.78 2.29
C ALA A 200 -16.87 11.57 3.68
N GLU A 201 -17.72 11.37 4.71
CA GLU A 201 -17.30 11.22 6.11
C GLU A 201 -16.61 9.89 6.42
N HIS A 202 -16.70 8.92 5.50
CA HIS A 202 -16.18 7.57 5.65
C HIS A 202 -14.86 7.36 4.88
N LEU A 203 -14.37 8.40 4.19
CA LEU A 203 -13.20 8.29 3.34
C LEU A 203 -11.90 8.40 4.16
N PRO A 204 -10.86 7.63 3.81
CA PRO A 204 -9.56 7.72 4.46
C PRO A 204 -8.90 9.09 4.21
N ALA A 205 -7.91 9.42 5.03
CA ALA A 205 -7.17 10.69 4.94
C ALA A 205 -6.39 10.85 3.61
N LEU A 206 -6.01 9.73 2.99
CA LEU A 206 -5.30 9.61 1.73
C LEU A 206 -5.85 8.42 0.95
N THR A 207 -5.69 8.42 -0.38
CA THR A 207 -6.12 7.32 -1.26
C THR A 207 -4.94 6.50 -1.79
N GLY A 208 -3.73 6.77 -1.32
CA GLY A 208 -2.52 6.01 -1.67
C GLY A 208 -1.24 6.71 -1.23
N HIS A 209 -0.13 6.00 -1.32
CA HIS A 209 1.20 6.45 -0.88
C HIS A 209 2.30 5.81 -1.74
N GLY A 210 3.53 6.31 -1.62
CA GLY A 210 4.70 5.69 -2.23
C GLY A 210 5.04 4.37 -1.55
N VAL A 211 5.67 3.48 -2.32
CA VAL A 211 6.22 2.20 -1.83
C VAL A 211 7.66 2.02 -2.29
N GLY A 212 8.43 1.18 -1.61
CA GLY A 212 9.82 0.94 -1.95
C GLY A 212 10.53 0.13 -0.88
N LEU A 213 11.61 0.67 -0.32
CA LEU A 213 12.30 0.10 0.84
C LEU A 213 11.49 0.23 2.13
N GLU A 214 10.42 1.00 2.15
CA GLU A 214 9.40 1.05 3.21
C GLU A 214 8.02 0.91 2.56
N ILE A 215 7.02 0.43 3.32
CA ILE A 215 5.67 0.29 2.77
C ILE A 215 4.98 1.65 2.66
N ASP A 216 5.25 2.56 3.60
CA ASP A 216 4.71 3.91 3.60
C ASP A 216 5.85 4.90 3.31
N GLU A 217 6.03 5.26 2.04
CA GLU A 217 6.99 6.28 1.59
C GLU A 217 6.28 7.46 0.92
N ASP A 218 7.04 8.53 0.67
CA ASP A 218 6.59 9.57 -0.25
C ASP A 218 6.55 9.05 -1.70
N PRO A 219 5.62 9.56 -2.52
CA PRO A 219 4.67 10.65 -2.22
C PRO A 219 3.35 10.17 -1.63
N GLN A 220 2.73 10.97 -0.77
CA GLN A 220 1.34 10.75 -0.35
C GLN A 220 0.34 11.25 -1.39
N LEU A 221 -0.66 10.44 -1.72
CA LEU A 221 -1.83 10.82 -2.52
C LEU A 221 -2.95 11.23 -1.56
N ALA A 222 -2.96 12.51 -1.18
CA ALA A 222 -3.88 13.06 -0.19
C ALA A 222 -4.40 14.45 -0.61
N PRO A 223 -5.53 14.93 -0.06
CA PRO A 223 -6.06 16.26 -0.39
C PRO A 223 -5.07 17.40 -0.10
N ALA A 224 -4.27 17.24 0.95
CA ALA A 224 -3.26 18.22 1.37
C ALA A 224 -1.89 18.01 0.70
N ALA A 225 -1.73 16.99 -0.14
CA ALA A 225 -0.45 16.68 -0.76
C ALA A 225 0.04 17.81 -1.66
N MET A 226 1.31 18.12 -1.54
CA MET A 226 2.02 19.06 -2.41
C MET A 226 2.97 18.30 -3.33
N GLY A 227 3.28 18.88 -4.48
CA GLY A 227 4.19 18.25 -5.45
C GLY A 227 3.46 17.53 -6.58
N LYS A 228 4.27 16.94 -7.45
CA LYS A 228 3.86 16.24 -8.67
C LYS A 228 4.56 14.90 -8.72
N LEU A 229 3.92 13.95 -9.37
CA LEU A 229 4.49 12.63 -9.63
C LEU A 229 5.50 12.72 -10.77
N ASP A 230 6.65 12.09 -10.59
CA ASP A 230 7.61 11.87 -11.67
C ASP A 230 7.39 10.49 -12.30
N ALA A 231 8.03 10.25 -13.46
CA ALA A 231 8.08 8.91 -14.03
C ALA A 231 8.86 7.96 -13.10
N CYS A 232 8.54 6.67 -13.16
CA CYS A 232 9.18 5.62 -12.36
C CYS A 232 8.96 5.77 -10.84
N VAL A 233 7.93 6.53 -10.42
CA VAL A 233 7.50 6.58 -9.02
C VAL A 233 6.45 5.49 -8.79
N PRO A 234 6.71 4.48 -7.93
CA PRO A 234 5.71 3.51 -7.53
C PRO A 234 4.82 4.07 -6.42
N VAL A 235 3.51 3.89 -6.57
CA VAL A 235 2.49 4.33 -5.61
C VAL A 235 1.38 3.30 -5.48
N THR A 236 0.67 3.34 -4.36
CA THR A 236 -0.59 2.62 -4.18
C THR A 236 -1.77 3.48 -4.62
N VAL A 237 -2.85 2.84 -5.05
CA VAL A 237 -4.18 3.45 -5.19
C VAL A 237 -5.18 2.54 -4.50
N GLU A 238 -5.64 2.96 -3.32
CA GLU A 238 -6.36 2.16 -2.33
C GLU A 238 -7.66 2.82 -1.82
N PRO A 239 -8.60 3.24 -2.70
CA PRO A 239 -9.87 3.75 -2.23
C PRO A 239 -10.70 2.63 -1.56
N GLY A 240 -11.50 3.03 -0.59
CA GLY A 240 -12.35 2.10 0.12
C GLY A 240 -13.46 2.80 0.89
N VAL A 241 -14.53 2.05 1.14
CA VAL A 241 -15.67 2.47 1.94
C VAL A 241 -15.96 1.38 2.96
N HIS A 242 -16.13 1.79 4.21
CA HIS A 242 -16.52 0.90 5.30
C HIS A 242 -17.83 1.38 5.92
N LEU A 243 -18.84 0.51 5.93
CA LEU A 243 -20.16 0.76 6.51
C LEU A 243 -20.24 0.07 7.89
N PRO A 244 -20.24 0.84 9.01
CA PRO A 244 -20.24 0.27 10.34
C PRO A 244 -21.37 -0.76 10.55
N GLY A 245 -20.99 -1.93 11.06
CA GLY A 245 -21.93 -3.03 11.34
C GLY A 245 -22.40 -3.83 10.13
N ARG A 246 -22.04 -3.42 8.90
CA ARG A 246 -22.39 -4.15 7.66
C ARG A 246 -21.17 -4.75 6.98
N GLY A 247 -20.09 -3.97 6.89
CA GLY A 247 -18.89 -4.32 6.13
C GLY A 247 -18.55 -3.26 5.10
N GLY A 248 -17.62 -3.56 4.21
CA GLY A 248 -17.11 -2.60 3.24
C GLY A 248 -16.23 -3.22 2.17
N VAL A 249 -15.80 -2.38 1.24
CA VAL A 249 -14.97 -2.74 0.10
C VAL A 249 -13.70 -1.89 0.12
N ARG A 250 -12.58 -2.54 -0.14
CA ARG A 250 -11.31 -1.93 -0.53
C ARG A 250 -10.72 -2.65 -1.73
N ILE A 251 -10.12 -1.87 -2.63
CA ILE A 251 -9.42 -2.35 -3.80
C ILE A 251 -8.13 -1.55 -3.89
N ASP A 252 -7.03 -2.22 -3.60
CA ASP A 252 -5.73 -1.60 -3.41
C ASP A 252 -4.78 -2.19 -4.46
N ASP A 253 -4.17 -1.34 -5.29
CA ASP A 253 -3.18 -1.74 -6.29
C ASP A 253 -1.86 -1.02 -6.06
N THR A 254 -0.74 -1.71 -6.29
CA THR A 254 0.57 -1.09 -6.45
C THR A 254 0.84 -0.84 -7.95
N LEU A 255 1.19 0.39 -8.30
CA LEU A 255 1.44 0.82 -9.68
C LEU A 255 2.74 1.59 -9.80
N VAL A 256 3.30 1.67 -11.00
CA VAL A 256 4.40 2.58 -11.35
C VAL A 256 3.88 3.66 -12.28
N VAL A 257 4.17 4.92 -11.96
CA VAL A 257 3.85 6.04 -12.84
C VAL A 257 4.68 5.94 -14.12
N ARG A 258 4.00 5.78 -15.25
CA ARG A 258 4.60 5.75 -16.59
C ARG A 258 3.89 6.75 -17.52
N PRO A 259 4.57 7.29 -18.53
CA PRO A 259 3.95 8.11 -19.57
C PRO A 259 2.81 7.39 -20.31
N GLU A 260 1.81 8.14 -20.78
CA GLU A 260 0.76 7.58 -21.65
C GLU A 260 1.29 6.94 -22.93
N ALA A 261 2.41 7.46 -23.46
CA ALA A 261 3.08 6.90 -24.63
C ALA A 261 3.57 5.46 -24.42
N ASP A 262 3.81 5.07 -23.16
CA ASP A 262 4.26 3.74 -22.76
C ASP A 262 3.08 2.82 -22.34
N GLY A 263 1.83 3.28 -22.54
CA GLY A 263 0.61 2.57 -22.15
C GLY A 263 -0.03 3.07 -20.85
N GLY A 264 0.52 4.14 -20.26
CA GLY A 264 0.05 4.70 -18.99
C GLY A 264 0.55 3.92 -17.77
N PRO A 265 -0.02 4.16 -16.58
CA PRO A 265 0.41 3.56 -15.31
C PRO A 265 0.57 2.06 -15.39
N GLU A 266 1.77 1.58 -15.05
CA GLU A 266 2.09 0.17 -15.04
C GLU A 266 1.52 -0.47 -13.78
N LEU A 267 0.60 -1.41 -13.97
CA LEU A 267 0.01 -2.16 -12.86
C LEU A 267 0.91 -3.33 -12.47
N LEU A 268 1.36 -3.38 -11.22
CA LEU A 268 2.17 -4.49 -10.72
C LEU A 268 1.31 -5.62 -10.13
N THR A 269 0.15 -5.28 -9.56
CA THR A 269 -0.78 -6.22 -8.91
C THR A 269 -1.87 -6.69 -9.88
N ILE A 270 -1.81 -7.95 -10.30
CA ILE A 270 -2.60 -8.48 -11.41
C ILE A 270 -3.83 -9.30 -10.98
N THR A 271 -4.01 -9.63 -9.69
CA THR A 271 -5.24 -10.28 -9.22
C THR A 271 -6.45 -9.48 -9.67
N THR A 272 -7.46 -10.18 -10.21
CA THR A 272 -8.67 -9.54 -10.76
C THR A 272 -9.32 -8.59 -9.76
N LYS A 273 -9.88 -7.52 -10.32
CA LYS A 273 -10.70 -6.53 -9.61
C LYS A 273 -12.18 -6.68 -9.94
N GLU A 274 -12.57 -7.77 -10.60
CA GLU A 274 -13.97 -8.14 -10.75
C GLU A 274 -14.48 -8.67 -9.42
N LEU A 275 -15.76 -8.41 -9.11
CA LEU A 275 -16.38 -8.96 -7.92
C LEU A 275 -16.51 -10.48 -8.06
N LEU A 276 -15.69 -11.22 -7.32
CA LEU A 276 -15.78 -12.67 -7.24
C LEU A 276 -16.74 -13.10 -6.13
N ALA A 277 -17.57 -14.08 -6.47
CA ALA A 277 -18.41 -14.84 -5.56
C ALA A 277 -17.74 -16.22 -5.34
N LEU A 278 -17.32 -16.51 -4.10
CA LEU A 278 -16.47 -17.64 -3.72
C LEU A 278 -17.22 -18.70 -2.92
#